data_AF-A0A1Q9MR92-F1
#
_entry.id   AF-A0A1Q9MR92-F1
#
_cell.length_a   1.000
_cell.length_b   1.000
_cell.length_c   1.000
_cell.angle_alpha   90.00
_cell.angle_beta   90.00
_cell.angle_gamma   90.00
#
_symmetry.space_group_name_H-M   'P 1'
#
loop_
_entity.id
_entity.type
_entity.pdbx_description
1 polymer ?
#
loop_
_entity_poly.entity_id
_entity_poly.type
_entity_poly.pdbx_seq_one_letter_code
_entity_poly.pdbx_strand_id
1 'polypeptide(L)'
;MILRPKPEISPIRRLWPLIFANGAHGMTFGFLIVMLAVSNMIWPSEPFDLHAAELGSIITIRTWVLAVSGMIVGRIVDLHNRKIQLVISTAIPGLAFIAVGFVPAGLGFLSFIGFF
;
A
#
# COMPACT_ATOMS: atom_id res chain seq x y z
N MET A 1 45.22 -12.61 -22.94
CA MET A 1 44.30 -12.25 -21.85
C MET A 1 42.91 -12.73 -22.24
N ILE A 2 42.47 -13.88 -21.72
CA ILE A 2 41.18 -14.49 -22.09
C ILE A 2 40.08 -13.72 -21.37
N LEU A 3 39.28 -12.94 -22.11
CA LEU A 3 38.08 -12.29 -21.57
C LEU A 3 37.08 -13.39 -21.24
N ARG A 4 36.97 -13.75 -19.96
CA ARG A 4 35.88 -14.63 -19.52
C ARG A 4 34.55 -13.89 -19.78
N PRO A 5 33.59 -14.51 -20.49
CA PRO A 5 32.27 -13.92 -20.64
C PRO A 5 31.66 -13.70 -19.25
N LYS A 6 31.09 -12.51 -19.02
CA LYS A 6 30.35 -12.24 -17.78
C LYS A 6 29.24 -13.29 -17.65
N PRO A 7 29.04 -13.91 -16.47
CA PRO A 7 27.99 -14.88 -16.29
C PRO A 7 26.65 -14.23 -16.64
N GLU A 8 25.90 -14.85 -17.56
CA GLU A 8 24.56 -14.40 -17.89
C GLU A 8 23.66 -14.61 -16.67
N ILE A 9 23.25 -13.50 -16.06
CA ILE A 9 22.31 -13.51 -14.94
C ILE A 9 20.92 -13.73 -15.53
N SER A 10 20.21 -14.75 -15.06
CA SER A 10 18.86 -15.02 -15.54
C SER A 10 17.95 -13.78 -15.33
N PRO A 11 17.04 -13.49 -16.28
CA PRO A 11 16.11 -12.36 -16.15
C PRO A 11 15.34 -12.37 -14.83
N ILE A 12 14.94 -13.56 -14.37
CA ILE A 12 14.25 -13.76 -13.07
C ILE A 12 15.12 -13.29 -11.91
N ARG A 13 16.41 -13.66 -11.89
CA ARG A 13 17.33 -13.25 -10.82
C ARG A 13 17.56 -11.74 -10.80
N ARG A 14 17.48 -11.08 -11.96
CA ARG A 14 17.55 -9.62 -12.07
C ARG A 14 16.27 -8.93 -11.58
N LEU A 15 15.10 -9.52 -11.84
CA LEU A 15 13.80 -8.98 -11.46
C LEU A 15 13.38 -9.37 -10.04
N TRP A 16 14.08 -10.29 -9.38
CA TRP A 16 13.75 -10.80 -8.04
C TRP A 16 13.41 -9.70 -7.02
N PRO A 17 14.18 -8.61 -6.89
CA PRO A 17 13.84 -7.54 -5.94
C PRO A 17 12.51 -6.86 -6.26
N LEU A 18 12.16 -6.73 -7.54
CA LEU A 18 10.89 -6.14 -7.99
C LEU A 18 9.72 -7.09 -7.73
N ILE A 19 9.91 -8.39 -7.98
CA ILE A 19 8.92 -9.42 -7.69
C ILE A 19 8.62 -9.42 -6.18
N PHE A 20 9.66 -9.41 -5.35
CA PHE A 20 9.51 -9.37 -3.90
C PHE A 20 8.82 -8.09 -3.42
N ALA A 21 9.24 -6.92 -3.90
CA ALA A 21 8.61 -5.64 -3.54
C ALA A 21 7.13 -5.60 -3.93
N ASN A 22 6.79 -6.08 -5.12
CA ASN A 22 5.40 -6.14 -5.59
C ASN A 22 4.56 -7.15 -4.78
N GLY A 23 5.14 -8.30 -4.42
CA GLY A 23 4.51 -9.29 -3.54
C GLY A 23 4.21 -8.73 -2.16
N ALA A 24 5.18 -8.05 -1.53
CA ALA A 24 5.00 -7.39 -0.25
C ALA A 24 3.89 -6.33 -0.30
N HIS A 25 3.88 -5.51 -1.35
CA HIS A 25 2.82 -4.52 -1.58
C HIS A 25 1.43 -5.18 -1.72
N GLY A 26 1.34 -6.30 -2.45
CA GLY A 26 0.10 -7.07 -2.58
C GLY A 26 -0.44 -7.61 -1.25
N MET A 27 0.44 -8.10 -0.36
CA MET A 27 0.05 -8.56 0.98
C MET A 27 -0.56 -7.43 1.81
N THR A 28 0.03 -6.25 1.76
CA THR A 28 -0.49 -5.08 2.49
C THR A 28 -1.87 -4.64 1.98
N PHE A 29 -2.12 -4.73 0.68
CA PHE A 29 -3.43 -4.40 0.10
C PHE A 29 -4.51 -5.44 0.43
N GLY A 30 -4.15 -6.73 0.55
CA GLY A 30 -5.08 -7.78 0.95
C GLY A 30 -5.66 -7.56 2.35
N PHE A 31 -4.90 -6.96 3.26
CA PHE A 31 -5.34 -6.70 4.64
C PHE A 31 -6.48 -5.68 4.72
N LEU A 32 -6.48 -4.67 3.85
CA LEU A 32 -7.50 -3.61 3.85
C LEU A 32 -8.84 -4.03 3.25
N ILE A 33 -8.89 -5.16 2.54
CA ILE A 33 -10.13 -5.70 1.97
C ILE A 33 -10.98 -6.40 3.04
N VAL A 34 -10.42 -6.68 4.23
CA VAL A 34 -11.18 -7.20 5.37
C VAL A 34 -11.90 -6.06 6.08
N MET A 35 -12.87 -5.43 5.40
CA MET A 35 -13.69 -4.34 5.93
C MET A 35 -14.33 -4.68 7.28
N LEU A 36 -14.71 -5.94 7.48
CA LEU A 36 -15.27 -6.43 8.74
C LEU A 36 -14.28 -6.29 9.90
N ALA A 37 -12.99 -6.59 9.67
CA ALA A 37 -11.96 -6.45 10.69
C ALA A 37 -11.74 -4.97 11.04
N VAL A 38 -11.70 -4.10 10.02
CA VAL A 38 -11.57 -2.65 10.22
C VAL A 38 -12.78 -2.09 11.00
N SER A 39 -13.99 -2.51 10.63
CA SER A 39 -15.22 -2.16 11.38
C SER A 39 -15.12 -2.53 12.85
N ASN A 40 -14.70 -3.76 13.14
CA ASN A 40 -14.55 -4.24 14.52
C ASN A 40 -13.43 -3.52 15.29
N MET A 41 -12.42 -2.97 14.60
CA MET A 41 -11.38 -2.16 15.22
C MET A 41 -11.86 -0.76 15.57
N ILE A 42 -12.77 -0.18 14.77
CA ILE A 42 -13.26 1.19 14.94
C ILE A 42 -14.48 1.20 15.88
N TRP A 43 -15.48 0.37 15.59
CA TRP A 43 -16.76 0.26 16.32
C TRP A 43 -17.00 -1.20 16.77
N PRO A 44 -16.31 -1.69 17.82
CA PRO A 44 -16.37 -3.10 18.24
C PRO A 44 -17.75 -3.54 18.77
N SER A 45 -18.56 -2.59 19.23
CA SER A 45 -19.90 -2.85 19.80
C SER A 45 -21.03 -2.61 18.81
N GLU A 46 -20.74 -2.19 17.58
CA GLU A 46 -21.75 -1.82 16.58
C GLU A 46 -21.70 -2.79 15.41
N PRO A 47 -22.85 -3.24 14.90
CA PRO A 47 -22.88 -4.17 13.78
C PRO A 47 -22.41 -3.48 12.48
N PHE A 48 -21.75 -4.26 11.62
CA PHE A 48 -21.07 -3.78 10.41
C PHE A 48 -21.98 -3.03 9.44
N ASP A 49 -23.26 -3.42 9.34
CA ASP A 49 -24.24 -2.84 8.43
C ASP A 49 -24.51 -1.35 8.71
N LEU A 50 -24.32 -0.90 9.96
CA LEU A 50 -24.44 0.51 10.33
C LEU A 50 -23.31 1.38 9.75
N HIS A 51 -22.13 0.79 9.51
CA HIS A 51 -20.91 1.51 9.07
C HIS A 51 -20.42 1.10 7.68
N ALA A 52 -21.22 0.31 6.96
CA ALA A 52 -20.84 -0.22 5.66
C ALA A 52 -20.62 0.91 4.63
N ALA A 53 -21.38 2.00 4.71
CA ALA A 53 -21.24 3.15 3.83
C ALA A 53 -19.96 3.94 4.12
N GLU A 54 -19.63 4.14 5.39
CA GLU A 54 -18.44 4.82 5.90
C GLU A 54 -17.18 4.08 5.44
N LEU A 55 -17.13 2.76 5.66
CA LEU A 55 -16.03 1.91 5.22
C LEU A 55 -15.93 1.82 3.69
N GLY A 56 -17.08 1.77 3.01
CA GLY A 56 -17.17 1.89 1.55
C GLY A 56 -16.57 3.19 1.03
N SER A 57 -16.81 4.31 1.72
CA SER A 57 -16.27 5.62 1.37
C SER A 57 -14.75 5.68 1.51
N ILE A 58 -14.19 5.10 2.58
CA ILE A 58 -12.72 4.97 2.77
C ILE A 58 -12.09 4.25 1.58
N ILE A 59 -12.61 3.07 1.22
CA ILE A 59 -12.02 2.28 0.13
C ILE A 59 -12.18 2.99 -1.21
N THR A 60 -13.31 3.65 -1.44
CA THR A 60 -13.57 4.40 -2.67
C THR A 60 -12.60 5.57 -2.81
N ILE A 61 -12.51 6.43 -1.79
CA ILE A 61 -11.61 7.59 -1.78
C ILE A 61 -10.16 7.13 -1.96
N ARG A 62 -9.73 6.12 -1.21
CA ARG A 62 -8.39 5.54 -1.34
C ARG A 62 -8.09 5.05 -2.77
N THR A 63 -9.04 4.36 -3.39
CA THR A 63 -8.87 3.82 -4.75
C THR A 63 -8.76 4.93 -5.78
N TRP A 64 -9.58 5.97 -5.66
CA TRP A 64 -9.51 7.16 -6.51
C TRP A 64 -8.20 7.93 -6.32
N VAL A 65 -7.80 8.18 -5.07
CA VAL A 65 -6.52 8.85 -4.75
C VAL A 65 -5.34 8.05 -5.29
N LEU A 66 -5.35 6.73 -5.16
CA LEU A 66 -4.32 5.86 -5.72
C LEU A 66 -4.26 5.94 -7.25
N ALA A 67 -5.40 5.89 -7.93
CA ALA A 67 -5.47 5.98 -9.40
C ALA A 67 -4.94 7.32 -9.91
N VAL A 68 -5.36 8.44 -9.30
CA VAL A 68 -4.90 9.79 -9.66
C VAL A 68 -3.41 9.96 -9.35
N SER A 69 -2.96 9.50 -8.17
CA SER A 69 -1.56 9.55 -7.78
C SER A 69 -0.69 8.72 -8.73
N GLY A 70 -1.16 7.56 -9.19
CA GLY A 70 -0.46 6.71 -10.15
C GLY A 70 -0.15 7.43 -11.46
N MET A 71 -1.07 8.26 -11.96
CA MET A 71 -0.84 9.07 -13.16
C MET A 71 0.23 10.14 -12.93
N ILE A 72 0.18 10.83 -11.79
CA ILE A 72 1.12 11.89 -11.44
C ILE A 72 2.52 11.31 -11.21
N VAL A 73 2.62 10.28 -10.39
CA VAL A 73 3.88 9.61 -10.07
C VAL A 73 4.46 8.92 -11.30
N GLY A 74 3.62 8.34 -12.17
CA GLY A 74 4.05 7.76 -13.44
C GLY A 74 4.83 8.76 -14.30
N ARG A 75 4.31 10.00 -14.42
CA ARG A 75 5.03 11.08 -15.11
C ARG A 75 6.35 11.44 -14.42
N ILE A 76 6.39 11.45 -13.10
CA ILE A 76 7.61 11.76 -12.33
C ILE A 76 8.67 10.66 -12.55
N VAL A 77 8.26 9.39 -12.63
CA VAL A 77 9.15 8.24 -12.87
C VAL A 77 9.85 8.32 -14.23
N ASP A 78 9.18 8.83 -15.25
CA ASP A 78 9.80 9.01 -16.56
C ASP A 78 10.82 10.16 -16.59
N LEU A 79 10.66 11.15 -15.71
CA LEU A 79 11.54 12.32 -15.62
C LEU A 79 12.74 12.12 -14.66
N HIS A 80 12.70 11.12 -13.78
CA HIS A 80 13.68 10.93 -12.69
C HIS A 80 14.23 9.51 -12.63
N ASN A 81 15.17 9.27 -11.71
CA ASN A 81 15.76 7.95 -11.52
C ASN A 81 14.72 6.95 -10.99
N ARG A 82 14.35 5.98 -11.83
CA ARG A 82 13.39 4.91 -11.53
C ARG A 82 13.69 4.12 -10.25
N LYS A 83 14.97 3.94 -9.90
CA LYS A 83 15.35 3.22 -8.67
C LYS A 83 15.01 4.01 -7.41
N ILE A 84 15.28 5.32 -7.42
CA ILE A 84 14.96 6.21 -6.29
C ILE A 84 13.43 6.30 -6.16
N GLN A 85 12.72 6.44 -7.27
CA GLN A 85 11.27 6.48 -7.29
C GLN A 85 10.64 5.20 -6.74
N LEU A 86 11.18 4.02 -7.11
CA LEU A 86 10.75 2.75 -6.53
C LEU A 86 10.88 2.78 -5.00
N VAL A 87 12.05 3.16 -4.47
CA VAL A 87 12.29 3.21 -3.02
C VAL A 87 11.31 4.16 -2.33
N ILE A 88 11.10 5.37 -2.86
CA ILE A 88 10.17 6.35 -2.31
C ILE A 88 8.73 5.80 -2.34
N SER A 89 8.31 5.24 -3.48
CA SER A 89 6.97 4.70 -3.69
C SER A 89 6.66 3.49 -2.81
N THR A 90 7.68 2.78 -2.31
CA THR A 90 7.50 1.68 -1.35
C THR A 90 7.63 2.14 0.10
N ALA A 91 8.54 3.07 0.40
CA ALA A 91 8.82 3.51 1.76
C ALA A 91 7.70 4.38 2.34
N ILE A 92 7.18 5.33 1.56
CA ILE A 92 6.12 6.25 2.03
C ILE A 92 4.86 5.47 2.43
N PRO A 93 4.29 4.58 1.59
CA PRO A 93 3.13 3.78 2.00
C PRO A 93 3.44 2.87 3.19
N GLY A 94 4.63 2.25 3.23
CA GLY A 94 5.02 1.42 4.37
C GLY A 94 5.02 2.18 5.70
N LEU A 95 5.53 3.41 5.71
CA LEU A 95 5.48 4.29 6.88
C LEU A 95 4.05 4.71 7.24
N ALA A 96 3.21 4.98 6.25
CA ALA A 96 1.80 5.28 6.48
C ALA A 96 1.06 4.09 7.12
N PHE A 97 1.31 2.86 6.67
CA PHE A 97 0.74 1.65 7.29
C PHE A 97 1.24 1.42 8.71
N ILE A 98 2.50 1.73 9.00
CA ILE A 98 3.03 1.71 10.37
C ILE A 98 2.28 2.74 11.23
N ALA A 99 2.06 3.95 10.72
CA ALA A 99 1.31 4.99 11.44
C ALA A 99 -0.14 4.56 11.73
N VAL A 100 -0.82 3.92 10.77
CA VAL A 100 -2.16 3.34 10.96
C VAL A 100 -2.18 2.31 12.10
N GLY A 101 -1.08 1.55 12.29
CA GLY A 101 -0.94 0.61 13.40
C GLY A 101 -0.98 1.25 14.80
N PHE A 102 -0.81 2.57 14.90
CA PHE A 102 -0.90 3.32 16.15
C PHE A 102 -2.25 4.03 16.35
N VAL A 103 -3.20 3.87 15.43
CA VAL A 103 -4.54 4.42 15.58
C VAL A 103 -5.22 3.73 16.78
N PRO A 104 -5.75 4.49 17.75
CA PRO A 104 -6.42 3.89 18.90
C PRO A 104 -7.66 3.11 18.43
N ALA A 105 -7.84 1.90 18.96
CA ALA A 105 -8.97 1.05 18.64
C ALA A 105 -10.19 1.33 19.54
N GLY A 106 -11.39 1.16 18.99
CA GLY A 106 -12.66 1.18 19.73
C GLY A 106 -13.15 2.57 20.17
N LEU A 107 -12.61 3.65 19.62
CA LEU A 107 -13.02 5.03 19.93
C LEU A 107 -14.02 5.57 18.90
N GLY A 108 -14.62 4.70 18.07
CA GLY A 108 -15.61 5.05 17.06
C GLY A 108 -15.08 6.10 16.09
N PHE A 109 -15.70 7.28 16.06
CA PHE A 109 -15.33 8.36 15.14
C PHE A 109 -13.87 8.80 15.24
N LEU A 110 -13.27 8.78 16.44
CA LEU A 110 -11.85 9.17 16.58
C LEU A 110 -10.92 8.13 15.95
N SER A 111 -11.24 6.84 16.11
CA SER A 111 -10.55 5.75 15.40
C SER A 111 -10.75 5.89 13.89
N PHE A 112 -11.97 6.21 13.44
CA PHE A 112 -12.32 6.35 12.03
C PHE A 112 -11.50 7.44 11.32
N ILE A 113 -11.36 8.63 11.91
CA ILE A 113 -10.53 9.70 11.33
C ILE A 113 -9.07 9.27 11.20
N GLY A 114 -8.56 8.45 12.13
CA GLY A 114 -7.19 7.95 12.06
C GLY A 114 -6.89 7.06 10.83
N PHE A 115 -7.91 6.57 10.13
CA PHE A 115 -7.77 5.77 8.90
C PHE A 115 -7.83 6.61 7.61
N PHE A 116 -8.11 7.92 7.68
CA PHE A 116 -8.05 8.85 6.54
C PHE A 116 -6.67 9.52 6.44
#